data_AF-K6DQZ9-F1
#
_entry.id   AF-K6DQZ9-F1
#
_cell.length_a   1.000
_cell.length_b   1.000
_cell.length_c   1.000
_cell.angle_alpha   90.00
_cell.angle_beta   90.00
_cell.angle_gamma   90.00
#
_symmetry.space_group_name_H-M   'P 1'
#
loop_
_entity.id
_entity.type
_entity.pdbx_description
1 polymer ?
#
loop_
_entity_poly.entity_id
_entity_poly.type
_entity_poly.pdbx_seq_one_letter_code
_entity_poly.pdbx_strand_id
1 'polypeptide(L)'
;MKKIVTFLMGLFVLAGCSGGGNYNVEVAEAPVYKPDHTPAAVSFKISEGEKAAEGLEVKALFEMEKMDHGSIEVTLQDEGEGLYGGEVALPMGGDWQALLTIKNGNKTAEQLVKFTVEEPVATVTTLPEGVVATVNGEEISDEDIKFYEAINTIQIEMYREADKAKYQGKELEEAMKYWDAQVAAAKNKNTLLTQVIRLRAMALLAEEKGHKASSDEIQAKLNETKNSYRNSEVAGKLIKEYGEEKFWSIQEKQQKSIVLVSKVQQDVMNNVKEANPKAESKEINMLAEKKYEELLVSQVGTLDIKLNKS
;
A
#
# COMPACT_ATOMS: atom_id res chain seq x y z
N MET A 1 -38.90 -27.09 41.61
CA MET A 1 -38.04 -25.94 42.00
C MET A 1 -36.60 -26.25 41.58
N LYS A 2 -35.88 -25.20 41.18
CA LYS A 2 -34.93 -25.17 40.06
C LYS A 2 -33.66 -26.00 40.26
N LYS A 3 -33.33 -26.83 39.27
CA LYS A 3 -32.01 -27.45 39.06
C LYS A 3 -31.10 -26.42 38.40
N ILE A 4 -30.02 -26.02 39.05
CA ILE A 4 -28.93 -25.28 38.42
C ILE A 4 -27.90 -26.32 38.00
N VAL A 5 -27.87 -26.61 36.71
CA VAL A 5 -26.80 -27.35 36.04
C VAL A 5 -25.78 -26.29 35.64
N THR A 6 -24.74 -26.13 36.47
CA THR A 6 -23.58 -25.32 36.10
C THR A 6 -22.69 -26.17 35.21
N PHE A 7 -22.71 -25.87 33.92
CA PHE A 7 -21.84 -26.41 32.89
C PHE A 7 -20.41 -25.94 33.18
N LEU A 8 -19.61 -26.84 33.76
CA LEU A 8 -18.19 -26.65 33.99
C LEU A 8 -17.48 -26.69 32.63
N MET A 9 -17.26 -25.50 32.08
CA MET A 9 -16.48 -25.25 30.87
C MET A 9 -15.05 -25.76 31.11
N GLY A 10 -14.71 -26.87 30.46
CA GLY A 10 -13.39 -27.48 30.54
C GLY A 10 -12.33 -26.53 29.99
N LEU A 11 -11.44 -26.07 30.87
CA LEU A 11 -10.11 -25.62 30.47
C LEU A 11 -9.40 -26.80 29.82
N PHE A 12 -9.27 -26.80 28.49
CA PHE A 12 -8.16 -27.46 27.83
C PHE A 12 -6.90 -26.67 28.21
N VAL A 13 -6.24 -27.10 29.28
CA VAL A 13 -4.85 -26.72 29.52
C VAL A 13 -4.06 -27.38 28.40
N LEU A 14 -3.69 -26.60 27.39
CA LEU A 14 -2.61 -26.96 26.47
C LEU A 14 -1.36 -27.10 27.34
N ALA A 15 -1.08 -28.34 27.74
CA ALA A 15 0.17 -28.70 28.36
C ALA A 15 1.27 -28.46 27.32
N GLY A 16 1.90 -27.29 27.38
CA GLY A 16 3.17 -27.04 26.71
C GLY A 16 4.17 -28.09 27.20
N CYS A 17 4.63 -28.94 26.30
CA CYS A 17 5.74 -29.85 26.57
C CYS A 17 7.00 -29.00 26.82
N SER A 18 7.34 -28.77 28.07
CA SER A 18 8.54 -28.06 28.53
C SER A 18 9.84 -28.89 28.39
N GLY A 19 9.97 -29.66 27.30
CA GLY A 19 11.11 -30.56 27.07
C GLY A 19 12.25 -29.98 26.19
N GLY A 20 12.09 -28.76 25.67
CA GLY A 20 13.06 -28.08 24.80
C GLY A 20 14.16 -27.37 25.58
N GLY A 21 15.37 -27.25 25.01
CA GLY A 21 16.50 -26.52 25.61
C GLY A 21 16.14 -25.06 25.93
N ASN A 22 16.79 -24.49 26.95
CA ASN A 22 16.54 -23.11 27.40
C ASN A 22 17.41 -22.14 26.60
N TYR A 23 16.99 -21.85 25.36
CA TYR A 23 17.72 -20.98 24.46
C TYR A 23 17.36 -19.50 24.66
N ASN A 24 18.37 -18.63 24.65
CA ASN A 24 18.21 -17.19 24.48
C ASN A 24 18.44 -16.85 23.00
N VAL A 25 17.60 -15.96 22.45
CA VAL A 25 17.67 -15.56 21.03
C VAL A 25 17.69 -14.04 20.96
N GLU A 26 18.71 -13.51 20.27
CA GLU A 26 18.85 -12.09 20.00
C GLU A 26 18.92 -11.87 18.49
N VAL A 27 18.34 -10.78 18.00
CA VAL A 27 18.48 -10.39 16.60
C VAL A 27 19.88 -9.80 16.41
N ALA A 28 20.71 -10.48 15.62
CA ALA A 28 22.08 -10.04 15.33
C ALA A 28 22.10 -9.09 14.13
N GLU A 29 21.33 -9.43 13.09
CA GLU A 29 21.10 -8.58 11.92
C GLU A 29 19.61 -8.62 11.56
N ALA A 30 18.96 -7.46 11.62
CA ALA A 30 17.60 -7.31 11.12
C ALA A 30 17.64 -7.11 9.60
N PRO A 31 16.73 -7.74 8.83
CA PRO A 31 16.67 -7.54 7.40
C PRO A 31 16.32 -6.09 7.08
N VAL A 32 16.97 -5.54 6.06
CA VAL A 32 16.60 -4.25 5.48
C VAL A 32 15.55 -4.51 4.42
N TYR A 33 14.44 -3.78 4.48
CA TYR A 33 13.45 -3.85 3.43
C TYR A 33 14.01 -3.30 2.12
N LYS A 34 13.89 -4.09 1.04
CA LYS A 34 14.33 -3.71 -0.31
C LYS A 34 13.12 -3.58 -1.24
N PRO A 35 12.91 -2.40 -1.85
CA PRO A 35 11.86 -2.13 -2.83
C PRO A 35 11.65 -3.19 -3.93
N ASP A 36 12.73 -3.78 -4.42
CA ASP A 36 12.71 -4.78 -5.49
C ASP A 36 12.40 -6.20 -5.00
N HIS A 37 12.01 -6.36 -3.73
CA HIS A 37 11.79 -7.62 -3.04
C HIS A 37 12.98 -8.60 -3.16
N THR A 38 14.18 -8.09 -3.41
CA THR A 38 15.36 -8.94 -3.34
C THR A 38 15.58 -9.38 -1.89
N PRO A 39 15.97 -10.65 -1.66
CA PRO A 39 16.25 -11.10 -0.31
C PRO A 39 17.29 -10.23 0.39
N ALA A 40 17.06 -9.96 1.67
CA ALA A 40 17.97 -9.28 2.56
C ALA A 40 18.46 -10.25 3.64
N ALA A 41 19.71 -10.08 4.06
CA ALA A 41 20.29 -10.89 5.11
C ALA A 41 19.53 -10.70 6.43
N VAL A 42 19.34 -11.79 7.16
CA VAL A 42 18.80 -11.81 8.52
C VAL A 42 19.60 -12.81 9.33
N SER A 43 19.96 -12.46 10.56
CA SER A 43 20.66 -13.38 11.44
C SER A 43 20.23 -13.27 12.89
N PHE A 44 20.23 -14.41 13.57
CA PHE A 44 19.89 -14.53 14.97
C PHE A 44 21.05 -15.16 15.73
N LYS A 45 21.37 -14.58 16.89
CA LYS A 45 22.33 -15.14 17.82
C LYS A 45 21.60 -16.00 18.83
N ILE A 46 21.93 -17.29 18.89
CA ILE A 46 21.31 -18.29 19.76
C ILE A 46 22.33 -18.78 20.78
N SER A 47 21.98 -18.69 22.06
CA SER A 47 22.81 -19.20 23.16
C SER A 47 22.03 -20.13 24.09
N GLU A 48 22.71 -21.10 24.70
CA GLU A 48 22.18 -21.91 25.80
C GLU A 48 22.94 -21.51 27.08
N GLY A 49 22.30 -20.67 27.89
CA GLY A 49 23.01 -19.94 28.95
C GLY A 49 24.03 -18.96 28.37
N GLU A 50 25.28 -19.02 28.86
CA GLU A 50 26.38 -18.15 28.42
C GLU A 50 27.15 -18.68 27.19
N LYS A 51 26.81 -19.87 26.69
CA LYS A 51 27.51 -20.50 25.58
C LYS A 51 26.75 -20.34 24.28
N ALA A 52 27.47 -20.02 23.20
CA ALA A 52 26.97 -20.12 21.84
C ALA A 52 26.43 -21.54 21.58
N ALA A 53 25.22 -21.63 21.03
CA ALA A 53 24.60 -22.90 20.71
C ALA A 53 24.79 -23.22 19.22
N GLU A 54 25.45 -24.33 18.91
CA GLU A 54 25.85 -24.72 17.55
C GLU A 54 25.20 -26.06 17.14
N GLY A 55 25.14 -26.32 15.84
CA GLY A 55 24.62 -27.55 15.25
C GLY A 55 23.11 -27.70 15.35
N LEU A 56 22.36 -26.59 15.50
CA LEU A 56 20.91 -26.61 15.61
C LEU A 56 20.23 -26.59 14.23
N GLU A 57 19.11 -27.29 14.11
CA GLU A 57 18.18 -27.11 12.98
C GLU A 57 17.23 -25.96 13.33
N VAL A 58 17.36 -24.81 12.65
CA VAL A 58 16.56 -23.62 12.96
C VAL A 58 15.71 -23.20 11.77
N LYS A 59 14.40 -23.03 12.01
CA LYS A 59 13.44 -22.46 11.06
C LYS A 59 12.84 -21.20 11.65
N ALA A 60 12.74 -20.13 10.86
CA ALA A 60 12.09 -18.89 11.25
C ALA A 60 10.82 -18.68 10.42
N LEU A 61 9.70 -18.44 11.09
CA LEU A 61 8.46 -17.98 10.48
C LEU A 61 8.28 -16.49 10.76
N PHE A 62 8.32 -15.66 9.72
CA PHE A 62 8.21 -14.21 9.80
C PHE A 62 6.76 -13.76 9.57
N GLU A 63 6.26 -12.88 10.44
CA GLU A 63 4.94 -12.26 10.37
C GLU A 63 5.02 -10.81 10.88
N MET A 64 4.12 -9.94 10.41
CA MET A 64 4.01 -8.59 10.97
C MET A 64 3.27 -8.61 12.30
N GLU A 65 3.68 -7.77 13.26
CA GLU A 65 3.12 -7.81 14.62
C GLU A 65 1.65 -7.35 14.67
N LYS A 66 1.30 -6.37 13.84
CA LYS A 66 0.02 -5.64 13.93
C LYS A 66 -0.90 -5.81 12.72
N MET A 67 -0.42 -6.44 11.64
CA MET A 67 -1.10 -6.51 10.35
C MET A 67 -0.94 -7.92 9.76
N ASP A 68 -1.97 -8.44 9.11
CA ASP A 68 -1.93 -9.77 8.48
C ASP A 68 -1.58 -9.61 6.98
N HIS A 69 -0.32 -9.90 6.65
CA HIS A 69 0.21 -9.90 5.29
C HIS A 69 0.70 -11.30 4.86
N GLY A 70 0.25 -12.35 5.56
CA GLY A 70 0.77 -13.70 5.40
C GLY A 70 2.08 -13.93 6.15
N SER A 71 2.65 -15.12 5.98
CA SER A 71 3.85 -15.56 6.68
C SER A 71 4.92 -16.08 5.72
N ILE A 72 6.19 -15.90 6.10
CA ILE A 72 7.35 -16.31 5.29
C ILE A 72 8.19 -17.28 6.12
N GLU A 73 8.42 -18.49 5.61
CA GLU A 73 9.27 -19.48 6.29
C GLU A 73 10.67 -19.49 5.67
N VAL A 74 11.71 -19.37 6.51
CA VAL A 74 13.12 -19.46 6.13
C VAL A 74 13.81 -20.52 7.00
N THR A 75 14.59 -21.40 6.39
CA THR A 75 15.51 -22.27 7.13
C THR A 75 16.84 -21.56 7.27
N LEU A 76 17.32 -21.39 8.50
CA LEU A 76 18.56 -20.68 8.80
C LEU A 76 19.74 -21.64 8.79
N GLN A 77 20.88 -21.17 8.29
CA GLN A 77 22.14 -21.89 8.27
C GLN A 77 22.95 -21.54 9.51
N ASP A 78 23.58 -22.54 10.12
CA ASP A 78 24.54 -22.33 11.19
C ASP A 78 25.83 -21.74 10.61
N GLU A 79 26.16 -20.52 11.03
CA GLU A 79 27.34 -19.77 10.60
C GLU A 79 28.47 -19.84 11.64
N GLY A 80 28.27 -20.58 12.73
CA GLY A 80 29.20 -20.71 13.85
C GLY A 80 29.03 -19.61 14.91
N GLU A 81 29.64 -19.82 16.09
CA GLU A 81 29.56 -18.89 17.22
C GLU A 81 28.10 -18.59 17.68
N GLY A 82 27.20 -19.53 17.40
CA GLY A 82 25.77 -19.43 17.70
C GLY A 82 25.02 -18.48 16.76
N LEU A 83 25.61 -18.09 15.63
CA LEU A 83 24.96 -17.26 14.63
C LEU A 83 24.22 -18.14 13.62
N TYR A 84 22.95 -17.84 13.39
CA TYR A 84 22.10 -18.53 12.43
C TYR A 84 21.57 -17.52 11.41
N GLY A 85 22.06 -17.63 10.17
CA GLY A 85 21.83 -16.67 9.10
C GLY A 85 20.97 -17.22 7.97
N GLY A 86 20.31 -16.31 7.26
CA GLY A 86 19.55 -16.62 6.05
C GLY A 86 19.23 -15.35 5.29
N GLU A 87 18.46 -15.49 4.22
CA GLU A 87 17.94 -14.35 3.47
C GLU A 87 16.41 -14.40 3.46
N VAL A 88 15.78 -13.23 3.62
CA VAL A 88 14.33 -13.08 3.60
C VAL A 88 13.93 -11.91 2.72
N ALA A 89 12.95 -12.12 1.84
CA ALA A 89 12.35 -11.08 1.01
C ALA A 89 11.10 -10.55 1.71
N LEU A 90 11.25 -9.51 2.53
CA LEU A 90 10.11 -8.90 3.21
C LEU A 90 9.31 -8.01 2.24
N PRO A 91 7.96 -8.08 2.29
CA PRO A 91 7.12 -7.29 1.39
C PRO A 91 7.12 -5.79 1.74
N MET A 92 7.47 -5.42 2.98
CA MET A 92 7.48 -4.03 3.45
C MET A 92 8.30 -3.85 4.73
N GLY A 93 8.61 -2.60 5.07
CA GLY A 93 9.11 -2.22 6.40
C GLY A 93 8.03 -2.31 7.49
N GLY A 94 8.39 -1.91 8.71
CA GLY A 94 7.51 -1.88 9.88
C GLY A 94 7.89 -2.84 11.00
N ASP A 95 6.95 -3.09 11.92
CA ASP A 95 7.15 -3.97 13.07
C ASP A 95 6.91 -5.44 12.69
N TRP A 96 7.95 -6.26 12.85
CA TRP A 96 7.95 -7.68 12.52
C TRP A 96 8.23 -8.54 13.76
N GLN A 97 7.77 -9.79 13.68
CA GLN A 97 8.14 -10.84 14.61
C GLN A 97 8.59 -12.09 13.85
N ALA A 98 9.54 -12.82 14.42
CA ALA A 98 9.95 -14.13 13.93
C ALA A 98 9.71 -15.18 15.02
N LEU A 99 8.95 -16.22 14.68
CA LEU A 99 8.85 -17.42 15.50
C LEU A 99 9.92 -18.42 15.05
N LEU A 100 10.95 -18.60 15.89
CA LEU A 100 12.02 -19.56 15.65
C LEU A 100 11.64 -20.92 16.21
N THR A 101 11.56 -21.93 15.35
CA THR A 101 11.54 -23.34 15.72
C THR A 101 12.98 -23.86 15.75
N ILE A 102 13.50 -24.11 16.95
CA ILE A 102 14.87 -24.55 17.20
C ILE A 102 14.86 -26.03 17.56
N LYS A 103 15.54 -26.87 16.77
CA LYS A 103 15.61 -28.31 16.98
C LYS A 103 17.03 -28.79 17.21
N ASN A 104 17.19 -29.59 18.27
CA ASN A 104 18.43 -30.27 18.64
C ASN A 104 18.14 -31.76 18.84
N GLY A 105 18.36 -32.55 17.78
CA GLY A 105 17.94 -33.96 17.74
C GLY A 105 16.42 -34.10 17.90
N ASN A 106 15.98 -34.73 18.99
CA ASN A 106 14.55 -34.94 19.29
C ASN A 106 13.92 -33.84 20.16
N LYS A 107 14.70 -32.84 20.57
CA LYS A 107 14.21 -31.71 21.37
C LYS A 107 13.87 -30.54 20.45
N THR A 108 12.71 -29.95 20.67
CA THR A 108 12.26 -28.74 19.96
C THR A 108 11.95 -27.65 20.98
N ALA A 109 12.36 -26.42 20.68
CA ALA A 109 12.01 -25.21 21.42
C ALA A 109 11.48 -24.16 20.43
N GLU A 110 10.57 -23.31 20.91
CA GLU A 110 10.02 -22.19 20.15
C GLU A 110 10.41 -20.88 20.85
N GLN A 111 10.87 -19.89 20.07
CA GLN A 111 11.26 -18.58 20.57
C GLN A 111 10.68 -17.48 19.67
N LEU A 112 10.01 -16.51 20.26
CA LEU A 112 9.45 -15.37 19.54
C LEU A 112 10.36 -14.16 19.76
N VAL A 113 10.86 -13.58 18.67
CA VAL A 113 11.66 -12.35 18.69
C VAL A 113 10.99 -11.27 17.86
N LYS A 114 11.12 -10.02 18.30
CA LYS A 114 10.51 -8.85 17.65
C LYS A 114 11.60 -7.91 17.17
N PHE A 115 11.39 -7.29 16.01
CA PHE A 115 12.30 -6.31 15.44
C PHE A 115 11.54 -5.36 14.51
N THR A 116 12.15 -4.20 14.24
CA THR A 116 11.60 -3.22 13.31
C THR A 116 12.47 -3.16 12.07
N VAL A 117 11.83 -3.16 10.90
CA VAL A 117 12.46 -3.01 9.59
C VAL A 117 12.20 -1.60 9.10
N GLU A 118 13.25 -0.87 8.75
CA GLU A 118 13.10 0.51 8.31
C GLU A 118 12.39 0.61 6.94
N GLU A 119 11.46 1.56 6.82
CA GLU A 119 10.86 1.93 5.52
C GLU A 119 11.73 2.98 4.82
N PRO A 120 11.88 2.93 3.48
CA PRO A 120 12.46 4.05 2.75
C PRO A 120 11.57 5.28 2.92
N VAL A 121 12.12 6.31 3.56
CA VAL A 121 11.43 7.58 3.76
C VAL A 121 11.63 8.44 2.51
N ALA A 122 10.59 9.16 2.08
CA ALA A 122 10.73 10.16 1.03
C ALA A 122 11.87 11.14 1.38
N THR A 123 12.83 11.31 0.47
CA THR A 123 14.00 12.15 0.71
C THR A 123 13.88 13.49 0.00
N VAL A 124 14.22 14.58 0.69
CA VAL A 124 14.27 15.93 0.08
C VAL A 124 15.64 16.12 -0.56
N THR A 125 15.67 16.42 -1.86
CA THR A 125 16.91 16.61 -2.63
C THR A 125 16.78 17.76 -3.62
N THR A 126 17.87 18.17 -4.24
CA THR A 126 17.85 19.11 -5.36
C THR A 126 17.58 18.35 -6.66
N LEU A 127 16.43 18.58 -7.27
CA LEU A 127 16.05 18.03 -8.58
C LEU A 127 16.17 19.09 -9.68
N PRO A 128 16.19 18.69 -10.98
CA PRO A 128 16.21 19.64 -12.10
C PRO A 128 15.06 20.66 -12.04
N GLU A 129 15.25 21.80 -12.70
CA GLU A 129 14.22 22.84 -12.79
C GLU A 129 12.94 22.29 -13.44
N GLY A 130 11.78 22.59 -12.86
CA GLY A 130 10.48 22.10 -13.32
C GLY A 130 10.12 20.68 -12.87
N VAL A 131 11.04 19.96 -12.20
CA VAL A 131 10.76 18.66 -11.55
C VAL A 131 10.35 18.92 -10.10
N VAL A 132 9.20 18.38 -9.69
CA VAL A 132 8.62 18.53 -8.35
C VAL A 132 8.99 17.34 -7.47
N ALA A 133 9.00 16.14 -8.05
CA ALA A 133 9.40 14.92 -7.36
C ALA A 133 9.88 13.86 -8.35
N THR A 134 10.45 12.76 -7.85
CA THR A 134 10.61 11.52 -8.61
C THR A 134 10.00 10.35 -7.85
N VAL A 135 9.50 9.36 -8.58
CA VAL A 135 9.07 8.05 -8.04
C VAL A 135 9.88 6.98 -8.76
N ASN A 136 10.75 6.25 -8.05
CA ASN A 136 11.70 5.30 -8.64
C ASN A 136 12.54 5.90 -9.79
N GLY A 137 12.90 7.18 -9.66
CA GLY A 137 13.63 7.93 -10.68
C GLY A 137 12.78 8.50 -11.82
N GLU A 138 11.49 8.16 -11.92
CA GLU A 138 10.59 8.79 -12.90
C GLU A 138 10.10 10.16 -12.41
N GLU A 139 10.23 11.18 -13.25
CA GLU A 139 9.93 12.56 -12.89
C GLU A 139 8.42 12.84 -12.78
N ILE A 140 8.04 13.55 -11.74
CA ILE A 140 6.79 14.29 -11.61
C ILE A 140 7.13 15.76 -11.79
N SER A 141 6.63 16.35 -12.87
CA SER A 141 6.90 17.72 -13.28
C SER A 141 5.84 18.71 -12.82
N ASP A 142 6.13 20.01 -12.92
CA ASP A 142 5.12 21.07 -12.75
C ASP A 142 3.97 20.93 -13.75
N GLU A 143 4.20 20.32 -14.91
CA GLU A 143 3.16 20.05 -15.91
C GLU A 143 2.18 18.97 -15.44
N ASP A 144 2.67 17.92 -14.77
CA ASP A 144 1.80 16.92 -14.13
C ASP A 144 0.91 17.59 -13.07
N ILE A 145 1.49 18.47 -12.24
CA ILE A 145 0.74 19.19 -11.21
C ILE A 145 -0.35 20.10 -11.83
N LYS A 146 0.00 20.87 -12.87
CA LYS A 146 -0.96 21.73 -13.58
C LYS A 146 -2.07 20.92 -14.24
N PHE A 147 -1.75 19.75 -14.78
CA PHE A 147 -2.74 18.87 -15.37
C PHE A 147 -3.75 18.36 -14.34
N TYR A 148 -3.26 17.92 -13.17
CA TYR A 148 -4.12 17.48 -12.08
C TYR A 148 -4.99 18.63 -11.52
N GLU A 149 -4.45 19.84 -11.44
CA GLU A 149 -5.25 21.03 -11.10
C GLU A 149 -6.37 21.24 -12.13
N ALA A 150 -6.08 21.08 -13.42
CA ALA A 150 -7.04 21.26 -14.49
C ALA A 150 -8.18 20.24 -14.44
N ILE A 151 -7.90 18.94 -14.33
CA ILE A 151 -8.95 17.90 -14.25
C ILE A 151 -9.82 18.05 -13.00
N ASN A 152 -9.21 18.41 -11.85
CA ASN A 152 -9.95 18.65 -10.61
C ASN A 152 -10.86 19.88 -10.74
N THR A 153 -10.34 20.96 -11.35
CA THR A 153 -11.12 22.18 -11.60
C THR A 153 -12.29 21.91 -12.56
N ILE A 154 -12.06 21.16 -13.64
CA ILE A 154 -13.13 20.75 -14.57
C ILE A 154 -14.22 20.00 -13.84
N GLN A 155 -13.86 19.01 -13.03
CA GLN A 155 -14.84 18.22 -12.28
C GLN A 155 -15.65 19.09 -11.29
N ILE A 156 -14.98 19.98 -10.54
CA ILE A 156 -15.63 20.89 -9.61
C ILE A 156 -16.59 21.83 -10.34
N GLU A 157 -16.17 22.42 -11.45
CA GLU A 157 -16.99 23.35 -12.22
C GLU A 157 -18.18 22.66 -12.89
N MET A 158 -18.04 21.39 -13.32
CA MET A 158 -19.15 20.59 -13.81
C MET A 158 -20.21 20.35 -12.72
N TYR A 159 -19.79 20.01 -11.49
CA TYR A 159 -20.74 19.86 -10.38
C TYR A 159 -21.38 21.20 -10.00
N ARG A 160 -20.60 22.28 -10.00
CA ARG A 160 -21.10 23.63 -9.78
C ARG A 160 -22.14 24.03 -10.82
N GLU A 161 -21.92 23.70 -12.10
CA GLU A 161 -22.87 23.92 -13.20
C GLU A 161 -24.18 23.14 -12.97
N ALA A 162 -24.08 21.87 -12.57
CA ALA A 162 -25.25 21.06 -12.24
C ALA A 162 -26.04 21.61 -11.05
N ASP A 163 -25.36 22.08 -10.00
CA ASP A 163 -25.99 22.68 -8.82
C ASP A 163 -26.65 24.02 -9.13
N LYS A 164 -26.07 24.84 -10.02
CA LYS A 164 -26.69 26.08 -10.51
C LYS A 164 -28.02 25.82 -11.22
N ALA A 165 -28.16 24.69 -11.91
CA ALA A 165 -29.41 24.30 -12.56
C ALA A 165 -30.46 23.76 -11.57
N LYS A 166 -30.02 23.27 -10.41
CA LYS A 166 -30.87 22.58 -9.42
C LYS A 166 -31.34 23.48 -8.28
N TYR A 167 -30.46 24.31 -7.75
CA TYR A 167 -30.71 25.12 -6.55
C TYR A 167 -31.04 26.57 -6.89
N GLN A 168 -31.77 27.24 -5.99
CA GLN A 168 -32.13 28.65 -6.12
C GLN A 168 -32.05 29.36 -4.76
N GLY A 169 -32.01 30.70 -4.78
CA GLY A 169 -32.02 31.52 -3.57
C GLY A 169 -30.87 31.18 -2.61
N LYS A 170 -31.17 31.04 -1.32
CA LYS A 170 -30.16 30.81 -0.27
C LYS A 170 -29.39 29.49 -0.43
N GLU A 171 -30.06 28.43 -0.88
CA GLU A 171 -29.41 27.13 -1.13
C GLU A 171 -28.38 27.23 -2.24
N LEU A 172 -28.68 28.00 -3.30
CA LEU A 172 -27.72 28.27 -4.37
C LEU A 172 -26.52 29.06 -3.85
N GLU A 173 -26.74 30.09 -3.04
CA GLU A 173 -25.65 30.89 -2.47
C GLU A 173 -24.71 30.04 -1.60
N GLU A 174 -25.25 29.14 -0.78
CA GLU A 174 -24.46 28.23 0.05
C GLU A 174 -23.69 27.22 -0.81
N ALA A 175 -24.31 26.64 -1.83
CA ALA A 175 -23.64 25.74 -2.78
C ALA A 175 -22.49 26.45 -3.51
N MET A 176 -22.67 27.69 -3.96
CA MET A 176 -21.62 28.45 -4.65
C MET A 176 -20.43 28.72 -3.74
N LYS A 177 -20.68 29.11 -2.47
CA LYS A 177 -19.61 29.29 -1.47
C LYS A 177 -18.84 27.98 -1.21
N TYR A 178 -19.55 26.86 -1.13
CA TYR A 178 -18.91 25.55 -0.99
C TYR A 178 -17.99 25.26 -2.17
N TRP A 179 -18.48 25.44 -3.40
CA TRP A 179 -17.67 25.18 -4.59
C TRP A 179 -16.50 26.15 -4.72
N ASP A 180 -16.60 27.41 -4.28
CA ASP A 180 -15.47 28.34 -4.27
C ASP A 180 -14.35 27.85 -3.34
N ALA A 181 -14.70 27.32 -2.17
CA ALA A 181 -13.75 26.68 -1.28
C ALA A 181 -13.12 25.43 -1.91
N GLN A 182 -13.89 24.62 -2.63
CA GLN A 182 -13.36 23.43 -3.33
C GLN A 182 -12.36 23.81 -4.43
N VAL A 183 -12.66 24.83 -5.24
CA VAL A 183 -11.72 25.33 -6.27
C VAL A 183 -10.43 25.81 -5.62
N ALA A 184 -10.50 26.55 -4.50
CA ALA A 184 -9.31 27.00 -3.79
C ALA A 184 -8.48 25.83 -3.24
N ALA A 185 -9.14 24.82 -2.66
CA ALA A 185 -8.48 23.63 -2.13
C ALA A 185 -7.82 22.77 -3.23
N ALA A 186 -8.43 22.69 -4.41
CA ALA A 186 -7.92 21.91 -5.55
C ALA A 186 -6.57 22.41 -6.09
N LYS A 187 -6.15 23.64 -5.73
CA LYS A 187 -4.86 24.22 -6.12
C LYS A 187 -3.71 23.88 -5.16
N ASN A 188 -3.99 23.16 -4.08
CA ASN A 188 -2.96 22.80 -3.12
C ASN A 188 -1.95 21.85 -3.78
N LYS A 189 -0.72 22.34 -4.00
CA LYS A 189 0.35 21.57 -4.65
C LYS A 189 0.66 20.25 -3.96
N ASN A 190 0.63 20.20 -2.63
CA ASN A 190 0.91 18.97 -1.90
C ASN A 190 -0.21 17.94 -2.13
N THR A 191 -1.47 18.37 -2.10
CA THR A 191 -2.61 17.50 -2.42
C THR A 191 -2.51 16.97 -3.85
N LEU A 192 -2.20 17.82 -4.82
CA LEU A 192 -2.02 17.43 -6.23
C LEU A 192 -0.86 16.43 -6.38
N LEU A 193 0.29 16.71 -5.77
CA LEU A 193 1.44 15.82 -5.79
C LEU A 193 1.11 14.46 -5.16
N THR A 194 0.41 14.43 -4.03
CA THR A 194 -0.05 13.19 -3.40
C THR A 194 -0.98 12.40 -4.33
N GLN A 195 -1.88 13.05 -5.07
CA GLN A 195 -2.73 12.37 -6.06
C GLN A 195 -1.91 11.72 -7.18
N VAL A 196 -0.90 12.42 -7.70
CA VAL A 196 0.01 11.89 -8.73
C VAL A 196 0.77 10.67 -8.19
N ILE A 197 1.38 10.80 -7.01
CA ILE A 197 2.15 9.71 -6.38
C ILE A 197 1.27 8.49 -6.14
N ARG A 198 0.06 8.66 -5.57
CA ARG A 198 -0.88 7.56 -5.31
C ARG A 198 -1.27 6.82 -6.61
N LEU A 199 -1.54 7.56 -7.70
CA LEU A 199 -1.87 6.94 -8.98
C LEU A 199 -0.67 6.15 -9.54
N ARG A 200 0.53 6.75 -9.54
CA ARG A 200 1.74 6.10 -10.06
C ARG A 200 2.13 4.87 -9.24
N ALA A 201 2.08 4.97 -7.90
CA ALA A 201 2.36 3.86 -7.00
C ALA A 201 1.50 2.64 -7.31
N MET A 202 0.19 2.83 -7.42
CA MET A 202 -0.72 1.71 -7.67
C MET A 202 -0.65 1.20 -9.12
N ALA A 203 -0.30 2.05 -10.08
CA ALA A 203 -0.05 1.61 -11.44
C ALA A 203 1.22 0.75 -11.52
N LEU A 204 2.29 1.11 -10.82
CA LEU A 204 3.50 0.31 -10.69
C LEU A 204 3.21 -1.04 -10.05
N LEU A 205 2.45 -1.06 -8.95
CA LEU A 205 2.03 -2.30 -8.31
C LEU A 205 1.23 -3.21 -9.26
N ALA A 206 0.39 -2.63 -10.11
CA ALA A 206 -0.32 -3.41 -11.11
C ALA A 206 0.65 -4.07 -12.09
N GLU A 207 1.64 -3.33 -12.59
CA GLU A 207 2.67 -3.83 -13.50
C GLU A 207 3.54 -4.91 -12.83
N GLU A 208 3.91 -4.73 -11.56
CA GLU A 208 4.62 -5.73 -10.72
C GLU A 208 3.83 -7.03 -10.57
N LYS A 209 2.50 -6.93 -10.44
CA LYS A 209 1.57 -8.08 -10.44
C LYS A 209 1.36 -8.70 -11.83
N GLY A 210 2.03 -8.19 -12.86
CA GLY A 210 1.94 -8.69 -14.22
C GLY A 210 0.74 -8.16 -15.02
N HIS A 211 -0.01 -7.19 -14.50
CA HIS A 211 -1.09 -6.55 -15.25
C HIS A 211 -0.53 -5.71 -16.39
N LYS A 212 -1.33 -5.57 -17.44
CA LYS A 212 -1.06 -4.71 -18.58
C LYS A 212 -2.32 -3.92 -18.94
N ALA A 213 -2.14 -2.68 -19.37
CA ALA A 213 -3.20 -1.90 -19.99
C ALA A 213 -3.11 -2.04 -21.51
N SER A 214 -4.13 -2.60 -22.13
CA SER A 214 -4.23 -2.67 -23.59
C SER A 214 -4.64 -1.31 -24.18
N SER A 215 -4.28 -1.07 -25.44
CA SER A 215 -4.71 0.13 -26.16
C SER A 215 -6.23 0.28 -26.22
N ASP A 216 -6.97 -0.82 -26.33
CA ASP A 216 -8.44 -0.81 -26.38
C ASP A 216 -9.04 -0.36 -25.04
N GLU A 217 -8.50 -0.85 -23.91
CA GLU A 217 -8.95 -0.42 -22.57
C GLU A 217 -8.66 1.06 -22.33
N ILE A 218 -7.48 1.53 -22.74
CA ILE A 218 -7.08 2.94 -22.64
C ILE A 218 -8.04 3.81 -23.47
N GLN A 219 -8.30 3.42 -24.72
CA GLN A 219 -9.19 4.16 -25.60
C GLN A 219 -10.64 4.16 -25.10
N ALA A 220 -11.10 3.05 -24.52
CA ALA A 220 -12.42 2.97 -23.90
C ALA A 220 -12.55 3.98 -22.75
N LYS A 221 -11.57 4.03 -21.84
CA LYS A 221 -11.56 5.00 -20.74
C LYS A 221 -11.41 6.46 -21.18
N LEU A 222 -10.61 6.70 -22.22
CA LEU A 222 -10.51 8.01 -22.84
C LEU A 222 -11.85 8.46 -23.44
N ASN A 223 -12.56 7.54 -24.11
CA ASN A 223 -13.87 7.82 -24.68
C ASN A 223 -14.94 8.06 -23.61
N GLU A 224 -14.93 7.29 -22.52
CA GLU A 224 -15.77 7.53 -21.34
C GLU A 224 -15.55 8.97 -20.81
N THR A 225 -14.28 9.38 -20.66
CA THR A 225 -13.92 10.74 -20.22
C THR A 225 -14.39 11.80 -21.21
N LYS A 226 -14.16 11.61 -22.52
CA LYS A 226 -14.64 12.55 -23.55
C LYS A 226 -16.16 12.69 -23.52
N ASN A 227 -16.87 11.58 -23.30
CA ASN A 227 -18.33 11.59 -23.22
C ASN A 227 -18.83 12.31 -21.96
N SER A 228 -18.15 12.17 -20.81
CA SER A 228 -18.54 12.88 -19.60
C SER A 228 -18.40 14.40 -19.74
N TYR A 229 -17.40 14.87 -20.51
CA TYR A 229 -17.19 16.31 -20.75
C TYR A 229 -18.04 16.88 -21.89
N ARG A 230 -18.50 16.05 -22.84
CA ARG A 230 -19.17 16.50 -24.07
C ARG A 230 -20.35 17.45 -23.83
N ASN A 231 -21.12 17.22 -22.77
CA ASN A 231 -22.35 17.95 -22.50
C ASN A 231 -22.17 19.13 -21.53
N SER A 232 -20.96 19.39 -21.07
CA SER A 232 -20.67 20.51 -20.17
C SER A 232 -19.95 21.63 -20.92
N GLU A 233 -20.60 22.78 -21.00
CA GLU A 233 -20.02 23.97 -21.64
C GLU A 233 -18.77 24.43 -20.90
N VAL A 234 -18.82 24.42 -19.55
CA VAL A 234 -17.69 24.81 -18.72
C VAL A 234 -16.49 23.87 -18.89
N ALA A 235 -16.71 22.55 -19.00
CA ALA A 235 -15.64 21.60 -19.25
C ALA A 235 -14.96 21.87 -20.60
N GLY A 236 -15.76 22.06 -21.66
CA GLY A 236 -15.23 22.37 -23.00
C GLY A 236 -14.43 23.67 -23.04
N LYS A 237 -14.82 24.70 -22.28
CA LYS A 237 -14.08 25.95 -22.16
C LYS A 237 -12.74 25.76 -21.44
N LEU A 238 -12.73 25.11 -20.28
CA LEU A 238 -11.52 24.89 -19.49
C LEU A 238 -10.49 24.03 -20.22
N ILE A 239 -10.94 22.99 -20.95
CA ILE A 239 -10.06 22.16 -21.78
C ILE A 239 -9.39 22.99 -22.88
N LYS A 240 -10.12 23.91 -23.52
CA LYS A 240 -9.56 24.81 -24.53
C LYS A 240 -8.56 25.79 -23.93
N GLU A 241 -8.85 26.34 -22.75
CA GLU A 241 -7.96 27.25 -22.03
C GLU A 241 -6.65 26.56 -21.60
N TYR A 242 -6.71 25.27 -21.24
CA TYR A 242 -5.53 24.47 -20.94
C TYR A 242 -4.68 24.17 -22.20
N GLY A 243 -5.31 24.15 -23.37
CA GLY A 243 -4.74 23.68 -24.63
C GLY A 243 -5.25 22.28 -24.95
N GLU A 244 -6.23 22.19 -25.85
CA GLU A 244 -7.03 20.98 -26.08
C GLU A 244 -6.20 19.76 -26.52
N GLU A 245 -5.33 19.91 -27.51
CA GLU A 245 -4.47 18.81 -27.98
C GLU A 245 -3.55 18.29 -26.86
N LYS A 246 -2.94 19.22 -26.13
CA LYS A 246 -2.08 18.93 -24.99
C LYS A 246 -2.83 18.24 -23.86
N PHE A 247 -4.02 18.73 -23.52
CA PHE A 247 -4.90 18.13 -22.52
C PHE A 247 -5.18 16.66 -22.85
N TRP A 248 -5.63 16.39 -24.08
CA TRP A 248 -5.99 15.04 -24.49
C TRP A 248 -4.79 14.10 -24.60
N SER A 249 -3.62 14.60 -25.01
CA SER A 249 -2.39 13.81 -25.03
C SER A 249 -1.94 13.40 -23.62
N ILE A 250 -2.01 14.31 -22.64
CA ILE A 250 -1.68 13.98 -21.25
C ILE A 250 -2.74 13.05 -20.65
N GLN A 251 -4.03 13.31 -20.92
CA GLN A 251 -5.14 12.46 -20.46
C GLN A 251 -4.97 11.02 -20.94
N GLU A 252 -4.60 10.81 -22.20
CA GLU A 252 -4.37 9.47 -22.76
C GLU A 252 -3.27 8.72 -22.00
N LYS A 253 -2.14 9.37 -21.70
CA LYS A 253 -1.07 8.79 -20.87
C LYS A 253 -1.58 8.43 -19.47
N GLN A 254 -2.37 9.31 -18.85
CA GLN A 254 -2.95 9.07 -17.53
C GLN A 254 -3.93 7.89 -17.53
N GLN A 255 -4.68 7.69 -18.63
CA GLN A 255 -5.62 6.57 -18.73
C GLN A 255 -4.93 5.20 -18.67
N LYS A 256 -3.67 5.09 -19.12
CA LYS A 256 -2.87 3.87 -18.91
C LYS A 256 -2.79 3.53 -17.41
N SER A 257 -2.37 4.50 -16.59
CA SER A 257 -2.27 4.32 -15.14
C SER A 257 -3.62 4.04 -14.49
N ILE A 258 -4.69 4.72 -14.91
CA ILE A 258 -6.04 4.50 -14.40
C ILE A 258 -6.53 3.07 -14.70
N VAL A 259 -6.29 2.56 -15.91
CA VAL A 259 -6.63 1.18 -16.28
C VAL A 259 -5.87 0.19 -15.39
N LEU A 260 -4.56 0.39 -15.19
CA LEU A 260 -3.74 -0.45 -14.31
C LEU A 260 -4.25 -0.44 -12.87
N VAL A 261 -4.54 0.73 -12.30
CA VAL A 261 -5.10 0.86 -10.95
C VAL A 261 -6.46 0.17 -10.83
N SER A 262 -7.32 0.27 -11.85
CA SER A 262 -8.62 -0.40 -11.85
C SER A 262 -8.50 -1.93 -11.77
N LYS A 263 -7.44 -2.52 -12.33
CA LYS A 263 -7.15 -3.96 -12.22
C LYS A 263 -6.75 -4.33 -10.79
N VAL A 264 -5.93 -3.51 -10.12
CA VAL A 264 -5.60 -3.73 -8.70
C VAL A 264 -6.84 -3.63 -7.82
N GLN A 265 -7.71 -2.64 -8.07
CA GLN A 265 -9.00 -2.54 -7.37
C GLN A 265 -9.87 -3.78 -7.59
N GLN A 266 -9.89 -4.32 -8.81
CA GLN A 266 -10.62 -5.54 -9.13
C GLN A 266 -10.04 -6.77 -8.43
N ASP A 267 -8.72 -6.91 -8.36
CA ASP A 267 -8.06 -7.99 -7.61
C ASP A 267 -8.44 -7.93 -6.13
N VAL A 268 -8.33 -6.74 -5.51
CA VAL A 268 -8.69 -6.53 -4.11
C VAL A 268 -10.16 -6.91 -3.88
N MET A 269 -11.05 -6.46 -4.75
CA MET A 269 -12.48 -6.77 -4.68
C MET A 269 -12.75 -8.29 -4.79
N ASN A 270 -12.08 -8.98 -5.71
CA ASN A 270 -12.22 -10.42 -5.90
C ASN A 270 -11.72 -11.19 -4.67
N ASN A 271 -10.53 -10.84 -4.17
CA ASN A 271 -9.94 -11.46 -2.99
C ASN A 271 -10.83 -11.28 -1.74
N VAL A 272 -11.44 -10.11 -1.57
CA VAL A 272 -12.37 -9.85 -0.46
C VAL A 272 -13.64 -10.69 -0.58
N LYS A 273 -14.21 -10.83 -1.80
CA LYS A 273 -15.37 -11.68 -2.05
C LYS A 273 -15.08 -13.16 -1.79
N GLU A 274 -13.93 -13.65 -2.22
CA GLU A 274 -13.50 -15.03 -2.00
C GLU A 274 -13.28 -15.33 -0.52
N ALA A 275 -12.66 -14.41 0.21
CA ALA A 275 -12.45 -14.55 1.66
C ALA A 275 -13.76 -14.41 2.47
N ASN A 276 -14.77 -13.70 1.94
CA ASN A 276 -16.02 -13.39 2.65
C ASN A 276 -17.27 -13.74 1.81
N PRO A 277 -17.48 -15.01 1.42
CA PRO A 277 -18.53 -15.40 0.46
C PRO A 277 -19.97 -15.17 0.95
N LYS A 278 -20.15 -14.87 2.24
CA LYS A 278 -21.44 -14.62 2.88
C LYS A 278 -21.68 -13.14 3.23
N ALA A 279 -20.67 -12.29 3.06
CA ALA A 279 -20.80 -10.88 3.36
C ALA A 279 -21.69 -10.18 2.32
N GLU A 280 -22.45 -9.19 2.76
CA GLU A 280 -23.28 -8.40 1.86
C GLU A 280 -22.44 -7.41 1.04
N SER A 281 -22.98 -6.94 -0.09
CA SER A 281 -22.23 -6.07 -1.01
C SER A 281 -21.65 -4.81 -0.36
N LYS A 282 -22.35 -4.21 0.62
CA LYS A 282 -21.86 -3.01 1.32
C LYS A 282 -20.65 -3.33 2.19
N GLU A 283 -20.67 -4.46 2.88
CA GLU A 283 -19.56 -4.93 3.71
C GLU A 283 -18.35 -5.27 2.84
N ILE A 284 -18.58 -5.99 1.73
CA ILE A 284 -17.55 -6.28 0.73
C ILE A 284 -16.87 -5.00 0.23
N ASN A 285 -17.64 -3.97 -0.13
CA ASN A 285 -17.07 -2.71 -0.62
C ASN A 285 -16.22 -2.00 0.44
N MET A 286 -16.70 -1.94 1.69
CA MET A 286 -15.95 -1.34 2.79
C MET A 286 -14.63 -2.08 3.06
N LEU A 287 -14.67 -3.43 3.08
CA LEU A 287 -13.48 -4.25 3.27
C LEU A 287 -12.50 -4.10 2.10
N ALA A 288 -13.00 -4.03 0.87
CA ALA A 288 -12.17 -3.81 -0.31
C ALA A 288 -11.52 -2.42 -0.31
N GLU A 289 -12.23 -1.38 0.09
CA GLU A 289 -11.68 -0.02 0.23
C GLU A 289 -10.58 0.02 1.29
N LYS A 290 -10.82 -0.59 2.47
CA LYS A 290 -9.81 -0.70 3.52
C LYS A 290 -8.56 -1.42 3.03
N LYS A 291 -8.70 -2.58 2.40
CA LYS A 291 -7.56 -3.35 1.86
C LYS A 291 -6.83 -2.60 0.75
N TYR A 292 -7.54 -1.85 -0.08
CA TYR A 292 -6.93 -1.03 -1.12
C TYR A 292 -6.08 0.09 -0.52
N GLU A 293 -6.56 0.78 0.51
CA GLU A 293 -5.78 1.81 1.19
C GLU A 293 -4.56 1.24 1.94
N GLU A 294 -4.70 0.09 2.60
CA GLU A 294 -3.57 -0.63 3.22
C GLU A 294 -2.51 -0.99 2.18
N LEU A 295 -2.95 -1.53 1.04
CA LEU A 295 -2.08 -1.87 -0.08
C LEU A 295 -1.38 -0.65 -0.67
N LEU A 296 -2.08 0.47 -0.78
CA LEU A 296 -1.50 1.72 -1.26
C LEU A 296 -0.47 2.30 -0.30
N VAL A 297 -0.74 2.28 1.02
CA VAL A 297 0.24 2.73 2.01
C VAL A 297 1.48 1.87 1.94
N SER A 298 1.30 0.55 1.91
CA SER A 298 2.38 -0.42 1.71
C SER A 298 3.18 -0.10 0.45
N GLN A 299 2.50 0.07 -0.70
CA GLN A 299 3.17 0.39 -1.96
C GLN A 299 3.87 1.74 -1.95
N VAL A 300 3.31 2.78 -1.35
CA VAL A 300 4.03 4.06 -1.26
C VAL A 300 5.30 3.92 -0.42
N GLY A 301 5.25 3.10 0.64
CA GLY A 301 6.42 2.72 1.43
C GLY A 301 7.44 1.87 0.68
N THR A 302 7.13 1.35 -0.51
CA THR A 302 8.09 0.61 -1.35
C THR A 302 8.89 1.48 -2.30
N LEU A 303 8.52 2.75 -2.50
CA LEU A 303 9.04 3.55 -3.62
C LEU A 303 10.18 4.48 -3.18
N ASP A 304 11.19 4.64 -4.04
CA ASP A 304 12.19 5.71 -3.92
C ASP A 304 11.55 7.03 -4.36
N ILE A 305 10.96 7.73 -3.39
CA ILE A 305 10.33 9.03 -3.61
C ILE A 305 11.31 10.14 -3.21
N LYS A 306 11.64 11.00 -4.18
CA LYS A 306 12.46 12.19 -3.94
C LYS A 306 11.62 13.42 -4.17
N LEU A 307 11.63 14.36 -3.22
CA LEU A 307 10.92 15.63 -3.35
C LEU A 307 11.93 16.73 -3.67
N ASN A 308 11.60 17.61 -4.62
CA ASN A 308 12.46 18.75 -4.91
C ASN A 308 12.44 19.72 -3.73
N LYS A 309 13.62 20.21 -3.37
CA LYS A 309 13.79 21.24 -2.36
C LYS A 309 13.26 22.56 -2.93
N SER A 310 12.11 22.97 -2.42
CA SER A 310 11.52 24.30 -2.65
C SER A 310 12.42 25.44 -2.19
#